data_AF-C3MB30-F1
#
_entry.id   AF-C3MB30-F1
#
_cell.length_a   1.000
_cell.length_b   1.000
_cell.length_c   1.000
_cell.angle_alpha   90.00
_cell.angle_beta   90.00
_cell.angle_gamma   90.00
#
_symmetry.space_group_name_H-M   'P 1'
#
loop_
_entity.id
_entity.type
_entity.pdbx_description
1 polymer ?
#
loop_
_entity_poly.entity_id
_entity_poly.type
_entity_poly.pdbx_seq_one_letter_code
_entity_poly.pdbx_strand_id
1 'polypeptide(L)'
;MPDTPATTIDEALAPQPSMRRSGRIDLLDALRGLALVAMAIYHFTWDLELFGYVAAGTAGTGGWRLFARLIASSFLFLAGYSLVLGHSPKFRARPFLWRFAKIAGAAALISIATWFAFPDSFIFFGILHAIAAASLVGLVFLRLPPLVTFLAAAAAFAAPLYLRSAFFDTPAFWWVGLSETIPRSNDYVPLLPWLAPFLLGLGAAKLFHPMLVARWRPAQGDEGNRKLWIRPLAFGGRHSLAIYLIHQPLLIGLVYAFSLVVPAPVPDPAQAYRQNCERACNSQDPAISCSTFCGCTLDRLKAQNLFEDLNQGKIDLRTDERIARIATQCTMEAQSGD
;
A
#
# COMPACT_ATOMS: atom_id res chain seq x y z
N MET A 1 39.59 -55.83 -56.03
CA MET A 1 39.15 -54.55 -56.60
C MET A 1 38.53 -53.73 -55.48
N PRO A 2 38.85 -52.42 -55.41
CA PRO A 2 38.82 -51.64 -54.18
C PRO A 2 37.47 -50.97 -53.90
N ASP A 3 37.38 -50.47 -52.67
CA ASP A 3 36.32 -49.69 -52.05
C ASP A 3 35.90 -48.44 -52.86
N THR A 4 34.58 -48.22 -52.94
CA THR A 4 34.00 -46.89 -53.19
C THR A 4 32.96 -46.63 -52.09
N PRO A 5 33.17 -45.69 -51.16
CA PRO A 5 32.16 -45.32 -50.20
C PRO A 5 31.11 -44.45 -50.88
N ALA A 6 29.85 -44.87 -50.86
CA ALA A 6 28.73 -44.02 -51.23
C ALA A 6 28.52 -42.98 -50.12
N THR A 7 28.85 -41.74 -50.47
CA THR A 7 28.65 -40.51 -49.70
C THR A 7 27.20 -40.41 -49.22
N THR A 8 26.96 -40.58 -47.92
CA THR A 8 25.73 -40.11 -47.29
C THR A 8 25.80 -38.59 -47.21
N ILE A 9 25.01 -37.91 -48.05
CA ILE A 9 24.78 -36.48 -47.93
C ILE A 9 24.02 -36.29 -46.61
N ASP A 10 24.67 -35.66 -45.62
CA ASP A 10 24.03 -35.18 -44.40
C ASP A 10 22.91 -34.22 -44.82
N GLU A 11 21.66 -34.69 -44.72
CA GLU A 11 20.47 -33.86 -44.81
C GLU A 11 20.48 -32.97 -43.56
N ALA A 12 21.13 -31.82 -43.70
CA ALA A 12 21.19 -30.79 -42.67
C ALA A 12 19.76 -30.48 -42.22
N LEU A 13 19.42 -30.93 -41.00
CA LEU A 13 18.17 -30.62 -40.33
C LEU A 13 17.96 -29.11 -40.40
N ALA A 14 16.98 -28.69 -41.20
CA ALA A 14 16.52 -27.32 -41.23
C ALA A 14 16.24 -26.88 -39.77
N PRO A 15 16.74 -25.71 -39.34
CA PRO A 15 16.51 -25.25 -37.99
C PRO A 15 15.01 -25.11 -37.77
N GLN A 16 14.45 -26.03 -36.98
CA GLN A 16 13.07 -25.96 -36.51
C GLN A 16 12.88 -24.59 -35.89
N PRO A 17 11.91 -23.77 -36.36
CA PRO A 17 11.67 -22.45 -35.79
C PRO A 17 11.40 -22.65 -34.30
N SER A 18 12.30 -22.12 -33.47
CA SER A 18 12.14 -22.16 -32.03
C SER A 18 10.76 -21.59 -31.73
N MET A 19 9.84 -22.42 -31.22
CA MET A 19 8.55 -21.95 -30.74
C MET A 19 8.84 -20.82 -29.75
N ARG A 20 8.61 -19.57 -30.19
CA ARG A 20 8.75 -18.39 -29.34
C ARG A 20 7.97 -18.70 -28.07
N ARG A 21 8.66 -18.76 -26.94
CA ARG A 21 8.08 -19.10 -25.64
C ARG A 21 6.91 -18.14 -25.38
N SER A 22 5.71 -18.65 -25.62
CA SER A 22 4.42 -18.33 -25.02
C SER A 22 4.17 -16.85 -24.75
N GLY A 23 3.22 -16.26 -25.50
CA GLY A 23 2.70 -14.91 -25.32
C GLY A 23 2.38 -14.58 -23.86
N ARG A 24 3.36 -14.03 -23.14
CA ARG A 24 3.10 -13.26 -21.92
C ARG A 24 2.38 -12.01 -22.38
N ILE A 25 1.19 -11.81 -21.85
CA ILE A 25 0.34 -10.68 -22.21
C ILE A 25 1.07 -9.42 -21.72
N ASP A 26 1.79 -8.70 -22.59
CA ASP A 26 2.54 -7.50 -22.16
C ASP A 26 1.61 -6.45 -21.51
N LEU A 27 0.30 -6.51 -21.77
CA LEU A 27 -0.70 -5.70 -21.08
C LEU A 27 -0.76 -5.99 -19.57
N LEU A 28 -0.68 -7.26 -19.14
CA LEU A 28 -0.69 -7.60 -17.71
C LEU A 28 0.58 -7.12 -17.02
N ASP A 29 1.73 -7.27 -17.69
CA ASP A 29 2.98 -6.73 -17.18
C ASP A 29 2.94 -5.19 -17.15
N ALA A 30 2.34 -4.54 -18.15
CA ALA A 30 2.16 -3.09 -18.13
C ALA A 30 1.21 -2.61 -17.01
N LEU A 31 0.12 -3.33 -16.75
CA LEU A 31 -0.78 -3.03 -15.63
C LEU A 31 -0.09 -3.19 -14.27
N ARG A 32 0.77 -4.21 -14.12
CA ARG A 32 1.63 -4.33 -12.92
C ARG A 32 2.61 -3.16 -12.82
N GLY A 33 3.23 -2.78 -13.93
CA GLY A 33 4.10 -1.61 -13.99
C GLY A 33 3.38 -0.33 -13.55
N LEU A 34 2.15 -0.14 -14.01
CA LEU A 34 1.32 1.00 -13.64
C LEU A 34 1.00 0.99 -12.14
N ALA A 35 0.65 -0.17 -11.58
CA ALA A 35 0.42 -0.33 -10.14
C ALA A 35 1.68 0.02 -9.32
N LEU A 36 2.88 -0.36 -9.78
CA LEU A 36 4.15 0.01 -9.14
C LEU A 36 4.41 1.51 -9.17
N VAL A 37 4.13 2.18 -10.29
CA VAL A 37 4.27 3.65 -10.39
C VAL A 37 3.30 4.34 -9.43
N ALA A 38 2.03 3.92 -9.42
CA ALA A 38 1.04 4.47 -8.50
C ALA A 38 1.43 4.29 -7.02
N MET A 39 1.94 3.10 -6.68
CA MET A 39 2.48 2.81 -5.35
C MET A 39 3.67 3.71 -4.98
N ALA A 40 4.61 3.92 -5.91
CA ALA A 40 5.75 4.81 -5.68
C ALA A 40 5.32 6.26 -5.46
N ILE A 41 4.29 6.75 -6.18
CA ILE A 41 3.72 8.08 -5.96
C ILE A 41 3.13 8.18 -4.55
N TYR A 42 2.35 7.19 -4.13
CA TYR A 42 1.76 7.16 -2.78
C TYR A 42 2.83 7.18 -1.69
N HIS A 43 3.84 6.31 -1.81
CA HIS A 43 4.92 6.21 -0.84
C HIS A 43 5.81 7.45 -0.82
N PHE A 44 6.05 8.09 -1.97
CA PHE A 44 6.75 9.36 -2.01
C PHE A 44 6.00 10.44 -1.22
N THR A 45 4.66 10.51 -1.33
CA THR A 45 3.86 11.44 -0.52
C THR A 45 3.91 11.10 0.98
N TRP A 46 3.92 9.80 1.32
CA TRP A 46 4.12 9.36 2.70
C TRP A 46 5.51 9.73 3.24
N ASP A 47 6.57 9.62 2.42
CA ASP A 47 7.91 10.05 2.79
C ASP A 47 7.97 11.56 2.99
N LEU A 48 7.35 12.36 2.11
CA LEU A 48 7.23 13.80 2.32
C LEU A 48 6.53 14.13 3.64
N GLU A 49 5.53 13.35 4.05
CA GLU A 49 4.86 13.50 5.34
C GLU A 49 5.79 13.13 6.51
N LEU A 50 6.52 12.01 6.38
CA LEU A 50 7.50 11.56 7.38
C LEU A 50 8.58 12.61 7.64
N PHE A 51 9.02 13.31 6.58
CA PHE A 51 10.02 14.36 6.66
C PHE A 51 9.44 15.77 6.95
N GLY A 52 8.13 15.90 7.10
CA GLY A 52 7.48 17.16 7.47
C GLY A 52 7.28 18.17 6.32
N TYR A 53 7.43 17.76 5.06
CA TYR A 53 7.17 18.62 3.89
C TYR A 53 5.69 18.77 3.57
N VAL A 54 4.85 17.84 4.05
CA VAL A 54 3.39 17.93 3.99
C VAL A 54 2.81 17.70 5.38
N ALA A 55 1.57 18.15 5.58
CA ALA A 55 0.91 18.03 6.88
C ALA A 55 0.77 16.57 7.32
N ALA A 56 0.98 16.31 8.61
CA ALA A 56 0.76 14.99 9.20
C ALA A 56 -0.68 14.50 8.94
N GLY A 57 -0.82 13.24 8.55
CA GLY A 57 -2.07 12.61 8.15
C GLY A 57 -2.44 12.79 6.68
N THR A 58 -1.67 13.52 5.86
CA THR A 58 -1.99 13.74 4.44
C THR A 58 -2.14 12.43 3.66
N ALA A 59 -1.18 11.52 3.76
CA ALA A 59 -1.19 10.24 3.05
C ALA A 59 -2.27 9.28 3.59
N GLY A 60 -2.75 9.50 4.82
CA GLY A 60 -3.76 8.68 5.50
C GLY A 60 -5.21 9.13 5.29
N THR A 61 -5.45 10.30 4.69
CA THR A 61 -6.77 10.94 4.65
C THR A 61 -7.30 11.20 3.23
N GLY A 62 -8.60 11.49 3.12
CA GLY A 62 -9.24 11.91 1.87
C GLY A 62 -8.95 11.04 0.65
N GLY A 63 -8.57 11.69 -0.46
CA GLY A 63 -8.26 11.05 -1.73
C GLY A 63 -7.04 10.12 -1.66
N TRP A 64 -6.03 10.43 -0.84
CA TRP A 64 -4.84 9.60 -0.67
C TRP A 64 -5.16 8.24 -0.06
N ARG A 65 -6.08 8.21 0.91
CA ARG A 65 -6.57 6.95 1.49
C ARG A 65 -7.27 6.06 0.46
N LEU A 66 -8.09 6.66 -0.41
CA LEU A 66 -8.75 5.92 -1.49
C LEU A 66 -7.72 5.44 -2.52
N PHE A 67 -6.75 6.28 -2.87
CA PHE A 67 -5.67 5.95 -3.79
C PHE A 67 -4.86 4.74 -3.31
N ALA A 68 -4.45 4.73 -2.04
CA ALA A 68 -3.79 3.58 -1.40
C ALA A 68 -4.62 2.29 -1.53
N ARG A 69 -5.93 2.38 -1.29
CA ARG A 69 -6.83 1.23 -1.39
C ARG A 69 -6.97 0.70 -2.82
N LEU A 70 -7.01 1.58 -3.81
CA LEU A 70 -7.04 1.21 -5.23
C LEU A 70 -5.73 0.55 -5.65
N ILE A 71 -4.59 1.07 -5.20
CA ILE A 71 -3.26 0.48 -5.44
C ILE A 71 -3.21 -0.94 -4.87
N ALA A 72 -3.51 -1.11 -3.58
CA ALA A 72 -3.50 -2.41 -2.91
C ALA A 72 -4.46 -3.40 -3.59
N SER A 73 -5.68 -2.96 -3.92
CA SER A 73 -6.66 -3.77 -4.64
C SER A 73 -6.14 -4.20 -6.01
N SER A 74 -5.44 -3.32 -6.74
CA SER A 74 -4.86 -3.65 -8.04
C SER A 74 -3.77 -4.73 -7.95
N PHE A 75 -2.89 -4.66 -6.94
CA PHE A 75 -1.87 -5.69 -6.73
C PHE A 75 -2.48 -7.06 -6.42
N LEU A 76 -3.48 -7.09 -5.53
CA LEU A 76 -4.17 -8.32 -5.15
C LEU A 76 -4.96 -8.90 -6.33
N PHE A 77 -5.70 -8.07 -7.06
CA PHE A 77 -6.42 -8.47 -8.26
C PHE A 77 -5.47 -9.06 -9.31
N LEU A 78 -4.38 -8.35 -9.63
CA LEU A 78 -3.40 -8.83 -10.60
C LEU A 78 -2.71 -10.12 -10.11
N ALA A 79 -2.44 -10.25 -8.82
CA ALA A 79 -1.88 -11.48 -8.24
C ALA A 79 -2.85 -12.68 -8.40
N GLY A 80 -4.14 -12.50 -8.10
CA GLY A 80 -5.17 -13.53 -8.28
C GLY A 80 -5.36 -13.91 -9.74
N TYR A 81 -5.42 -12.92 -10.65
CA TYR A 81 -5.48 -13.15 -12.09
C TYR A 81 -4.28 -13.98 -12.57
N SER A 82 -3.09 -13.63 -12.09
CA SER A 82 -1.83 -14.28 -12.46
C SER A 82 -1.71 -15.71 -11.94
N LEU A 83 -2.37 -16.03 -10.83
CA LEU A 83 -2.40 -17.39 -10.29
C LEU A 83 -3.06 -18.36 -11.30
N VAL A 84 -4.17 -17.93 -11.91
CA VAL A 84 -4.89 -18.72 -12.91
C VAL A 84 -4.02 -18.93 -14.15
N LEU A 85 -3.39 -17.88 -14.68
CA LEU A 85 -2.47 -18.01 -15.83
C LEU A 85 -1.26 -18.89 -15.52
N GLY A 86 -0.79 -18.86 -14.28
CA GLY A 86 0.32 -19.67 -13.82
C GLY A 86 0.00 -21.15 -13.68
N HIS A 87 -1.26 -21.54 -13.51
CA HIS A 87 -1.62 -22.90 -13.09
C HIS A 87 -2.83 -23.51 -13.81
N SER A 88 -3.35 -22.84 -14.84
CA SER A 88 -4.37 -23.39 -15.74
C SER A 88 -3.71 -23.92 -17.02
N PRO A 89 -4.16 -25.07 -17.57
CA PRO A 89 -5.23 -25.94 -17.07
C PRO A 89 -4.76 -26.93 -15.98
N LYS A 90 -3.45 -27.14 -15.83
CA LYS A 90 -2.88 -28.07 -14.84
C LYS A 90 -2.05 -27.32 -13.79
N PHE A 91 -2.28 -27.67 -12.53
CA PHE A 91 -1.52 -27.10 -11.42
C PHE A 91 -0.03 -27.44 -11.54
N ARG A 92 0.82 -26.43 -11.29
CA ARG A 92 2.29 -26.56 -11.39
C ARG A 92 2.92 -26.26 -10.03
N ALA A 93 3.12 -27.30 -9.22
CA ALA A 93 3.59 -27.19 -7.84
C ALA A 93 4.93 -26.47 -7.71
N ARG A 94 5.97 -26.88 -8.47
CA ARG A 94 7.31 -26.29 -8.37
C ARG A 94 7.34 -24.78 -8.68
N PRO A 95 6.75 -24.28 -9.80
CA PRO A 95 6.62 -22.85 -10.03
C PRO A 95 5.82 -22.10 -8.96
N PHE A 96 4.75 -22.71 -8.43
CA PHE A 96 3.96 -22.12 -7.36
C PHE A 96 4.82 -21.91 -6.10
N LEU A 97 5.46 -22.98 -5.62
CA LEU A 97 6.28 -22.96 -4.41
C LEU A 97 7.45 -21.98 -4.53
N TRP A 98 8.12 -21.92 -5.70
CA TRP A 98 9.17 -20.94 -5.93
C TRP A 98 8.68 -19.49 -5.89
N ARG A 99 7.50 -19.21 -6.47
CA ARG A 99 6.91 -17.88 -6.41
C ARG A 99 6.49 -17.55 -4.97
N PHE A 100 5.83 -18.49 -4.30
CA PHE A 100 5.38 -18.34 -2.91
C PHE A 100 6.56 -18.06 -1.98
N ALA A 101 7.61 -18.87 -2.02
CA ALA A 101 8.81 -18.70 -1.19
C ALA A 101 9.48 -17.33 -1.41
N LYS A 102 9.57 -16.84 -2.65
CA LYS A 102 10.09 -15.49 -2.92
C LYS A 102 9.24 -14.38 -2.33
N ILE A 103 7.92 -14.47 -2.44
CA ILE A 103 7.01 -13.45 -1.91
C ILE A 103 6.99 -13.50 -0.39
N ALA A 104 6.88 -14.69 0.21
CA ALA A 104 6.89 -14.88 1.65
C ALA A 104 8.24 -14.47 2.27
N GLY A 105 9.36 -14.81 1.63
CA GLY A 105 10.69 -14.38 2.06
C GLY A 105 10.88 -12.86 1.96
N ALA A 106 10.37 -12.24 0.90
CA ALA A 106 10.36 -10.78 0.77
C ALA A 106 9.48 -10.11 1.84
N ALA A 107 8.32 -10.69 2.16
CA ALA A 107 7.43 -10.22 3.21
C ALA A 107 8.13 -10.26 4.59
N ALA A 108 8.76 -11.39 4.93
CA ALA A 108 9.52 -11.55 6.16
C ALA A 108 10.71 -10.58 6.25
N LEU A 109 11.43 -10.36 5.14
CA LEU A 109 12.51 -9.38 5.07
C LEU A 109 12.01 -7.96 5.39
N ILE A 110 10.86 -7.57 4.85
CA ILE A 110 10.25 -6.26 5.14
C ILE A 110 9.85 -6.16 6.62
N SER A 111 9.24 -7.20 7.19
CA SER A 111 8.90 -7.22 8.62
C SER A 111 10.14 -7.03 9.49
N ILE A 112 11.23 -7.75 9.20
CA ILE A 112 12.49 -7.63 9.94
C ILE A 112 13.08 -6.23 9.78
N ALA A 113 13.19 -5.72 8.55
CA ALA A 113 13.76 -4.39 8.30
C ALA A 113 12.95 -3.28 8.99
N THR A 114 11.63 -3.35 8.92
CA THR A 114 10.75 -2.36 9.55
C THR A 114 10.64 -2.52 11.05
N TRP A 115 10.89 -3.70 11.62
CA TRP A 115 11.02 -3.88 13.06
C TRP A 115 12.16 -3.04 13.64
N PHE A 116 13.29 -2.96 12.92
CA PHE A 116 14.41 -2.12 13.33
C PHE A 116 14.21 -0.64 13.03
N ALA A 117 13.59 -0.31 11.89
CA ALA A 117 13.41 1.09 11.48
C ALA A 117 12.23 1.80 12.16
N PHE A 118 11.14 1.07 12.44
CA PHE A 118 9.86 1.60 12.95
C PHE A 118 9.24 0.61 13.96
N PRO A 119 9.85 0.42 15.15
CA PRO A 119 9.45 -0.63 16.09
C PRO A 119 7.98 -0.56 16.54
N ASP A 120 7.43 0.65 16.71
CA ASP A 120 6.04 0.86 17.16
C ASP A 120 4.99 0.65 16.04
N SER A 121 5.42 0.51 14.78
CA SER A 121 4.52 0.39 13.63
C SER A 121 5.10 -0.48 12.51
N PHE A 122 5.91 -1.47 12.87
CA PHE A 122 6.53 -2.37 11.91
C PHE A 122 5.48 -3.18 11.11
N ILE A 123 5.87 -3.62 9.91
CA ILE A 123 4.96 -4.29 8.99
C ILE A 123 4.86 -5.76 9.35
N PHE A 124 3.96 -6.13 10.26
CA PHE A 124 3.70 -7.53 10.60
C PHE A 124 2.79 -8.26 9.59
N PHE A 125 1.91 -7.54 8.90
CA PHE A 125 1.03 -8.13 7.87
C PHE A 125 0.66 -7.11 6.78
N GLY A 126 1.65 -6.79 5.94
CA GLY A 126 1.49 -5.93 4.76
C GLY A 126 1.04 -6.66 3.48
N ILE A 127 1.01 -5.94 2.35
CA ILE A 127 0.50 -6.43 1.06
C ILE A 127 1.19 -7.71 0.55
N LEU A 128 2.51 -7.90 0.79
CA LEU A 128 3.19 -9.14 0.38
C LEU A 128 2.74 -10.35 1.21
N HIS A 129 2.46 -10.16 2.51
CA HIS A 129 1.87 -11.20 3.37
C HIS A 129 0.48 -11.56 2.86
N ALA A 130 -0.34 -10.56 2.54
CA ALA A 130 -1.66 -10.74 1.98
C ALA A 130 -1.63 -11.52 0.66
N ILE A 131 -0.71 -11.17 -0.26
CA ILE A 131 -0.54 -11.89 -1.54
C ILE A 131 -0.12 -13.34 -1.28
N ALA A 132 0.78 -13.61 -0.34
CA ALA A 132 1.21 -14.97 0.00
C ALA A 132 0.04 -15.79 0.57
N ALA A 133 -0.65 -15.28 1.59
CA ALA A 133 -1.80 -15.93 2.21
C ALA A 133 -2.94 -16.16 1.21
N ALA A 134 -3.32 -15.14 0.45
CA ALA A 134 -4.35 -15.24 -0.57
C ALA A 134 -3.96 -16.19 -1.71
N SER A 135 -2.66 -16.32 -2.05
CA SER A 135 -2.20 -17.31 -3.02
C SER A 135 -2.42 -18.75 -2.56
N LEU A 136 -2.29 -19.04 -1.25
CA LEU A 136 -2.61 -20.36 -0.69
C LEU A 136 -4.11 -20.63 -0.73
N VAL A 137 -4.92 -19.67 -0.28
CA VAL A 137 -6.39 -19.75 -0.38
C VAL A 137 -6.83 -19.94 -1.83
N GLY A 138 -6.22 -19.19 -2.74
CA GLY A 138 -6.47 -19.24 -4.18
C GLY A 138 -6.29 -20.62 -4.80
N LEU A 139 -5.44 -21.49 -4.24
CA LEU A 139 -5.27 -22.87 -4.72
C LEU A 139 -6.58 -23.68 -4.65
N VAL A 140 -7.39 -23.45 -3.61
CA VAL A 140 -8.71 -24.07 -3.47
C VAL A 140 -9.62 -23.55 -4.58
N PHE A 141 -9.64 -22.23 -4.79
CA PHE A 141 -10.48 -21.57 -5.79
C PHE A 141 -10.05 -21.80 -7.24
N LEU A 142 -8.85 -22.32 -7.50
CA LEU A 142 -8.46 -22.76 -8.85
C LEU A 142 -9.36 -23.89 -9.37
N ARG A 143 -9.86 -24.76 -8.48
CA ARG A 143 -10.70 -25.92 -8.85
C ARG A 143 -12.20 -25.64 -8.83
N LEU A 144 -12.63 -24.60 -8.12
CA LEU A 144 -14.05 -24.23 -7.99
C LEU A 144 -14.56 -23.53 -9.27
N PRO A 145 -15.87 -23.36 -9.49
CA PRO A 145 -16.37 -22.56 -10.60
C PRO A 145 -16.21 -21.04 -10.34
N PRO A 146 -16.17 -20.17 -11.38
CA PRO A 146 -16.02 -18.72 -11.21
C PRO A 146 -17.10 -18.09 -10.33
N LEU A 147 -18.35 -18.56 -10.41
CA LEU A 147 -19.45 -18.05 -9.59
C LEU A 147 -19.17 -18.20 -8.09
N VAL A 148 -18.71 -19.38 -7.66
CA VAL A 148 -18.34 -19.63 -6.25
C VAL A 148 -17.16 -18.75 -5.83
N THR A 149 -16.21 -18.50 -6.73
CA THR A 149 -15.11 -17.55 -6.49
C THR A 149 -15.64 -16.13 -6.26
N PHE A 150 -16.60 -15.64 -7.07
CA PHE A 150 -17.18 -14.31 -6.91
C PHE A 150 -18.03 -14.19 -5.65
N LEU A 151 -18.80 -15.22 -5.29
CA LEU A 151 -19.56 -15.25 -4.04
C LEU A 151 -18.62 -15.22 -2.82
N ALA A 152 -17.51 -15.97 -2.85
CA ALA A 152 -16.50 -15.92 -1.80
C ALA A 152 -15.80 -14.56 -1.73
N ALA A 153 -15.59 -13.88 -2.86
CA ALA A 153 -15.06 -12.52 -2.87
C ALA A 153 -16.04 -11.53 -2.20
N ALA A 154 -17.33 -11.63 -2.50
CA ALA A 154 -18.37 -10.82 -1.86
C ALA A 154 -18.47 -11.11 -0.36
N ALA A 155 -18.41 -12.38 0.05
CA ALA A 155 -18.39 -12.78 1.45
C ALA A 155 -17.15 -12.26 2.19
N ALA A 156 -15.96 -12.36 1.57
CA ALA A 156 -14.72 -11.83 2.14
C ALA A 156 -14.78 -10.30 2.33
N PHE A 157 -15.39 -9.59 1.38
CA PHE A 157 -15.60 -8.15 1.48
C PHE A 157 -16.58 -7.77 2.59
N ALA A 158 -17.67 -8.53 2.74
CA ALA A 158 -18.72 -8.28 3.72
C ALA A 158 -18.34 -8.73 5.14
N ALA A 159 -17.44 -9.70 5.30
CA ALA A 159 -17.12 -10.31 6.60
C ALA A 159 -16.76 -9.28 7.70
N PRO A 160 -15.91 -8.27 7.47
CA PRO A 160 -15.58 -7.28 8.50
C PRO A 160 -16.73 -6.35 8.90
N LEU A 161 -17.88 -6.40 8.21
CA LEU A 161 -19.09 -5.62 8.56
C LEU A 161 -19.94 -6.34 9.61
N TYR A 162 -19.84 -7.67 9.71
CA TYR A 162 -20.73 -8.49 10.55
C TYR A 162 -19.99 -9.38 11.56
N LEU A 163 -18.72 -9.69 11.30
CA LEU A 163 -17.97 -10.71 12.04
C LEU A 163 -16.82 -10.15 12.89
N ARG A 164 -16.79 -8.84 13.12
CA ARG A 164 -15.80 -8.25 14.03
C ARG A 164 -16.04 -8.71 15.46
N SER A 165 -14.96 -8.99 16.18
CA SER A 165 -15.01 -9.41 17.58
C SER A 165 -13.70 -9.12 18.29
N ALA A 166 -13.77 -8.75 19.56
CA ALA A 166 -12.64 -8.64 20.47
C ALA A 166 -11.74 -9.91 20.52
N PHE A 167 -12.27 -11.08 20.17
CA PHE A 167 -11.46 -12.31 20.01
C PHE A 167 -10.28 -12.11 19.03
N PHE A 168 -10.50 -11.33 17.97
CA PHE A 168 -9.51 -11.04 16.93
C PHE A 168 -8.55 -9.90 17.29
N ASP A 169 -8.71 -9.25 18.45
CA ASP A 169 -7.82 -8.17 18.92
C ASP A 169 -6.47 -8.67 19.44
N THR A 170 -6.29 -9.99 19.55
CA THR A 170 -5.01 -10.58 19.94
C THR A 170 -4.01 -10.63 18.76
N PRO A 171 -2.70 -10.39 18.98
CA PRO A 171 -1.70 -10.32 17.91
C PRO A 171 -1.64 -11.53 16.98
N ALA A 172 -1.91 -12.73 17.51
CA ALA A 172 -1.92 -13.97 16.72
C ALA A 172 -3.02 -14.00 15.64
N PHE A 173 -4.07 -13.18 15.78
CA PHE A 173 -5.23 -13.15 14.89
C PHE A 173 -5.36 -11.85 14.08
N TRP A 174 -4.49 -10.86 14.26
CA TRP A 174 -4.54 -9.61 13.50
C TRP A 174 -4.55 -9.83 11.99
N TRP A 175 -3.80 -10.83 11.50
CA TRP A 175 -3.78 -11.15 10.07
C TRP A 175 -5.14 -11.55 9.48
N VAL A 176 -6.14 -11.92 10.29
CA VAL A 176 -7.49 -12.28 9.81
C VAL A 176 -8.26 -11.06 9.33
N GLY A 177 -8.16 -9.92 10.03
CA GLY A 177 -8.84 -8.67 9.67
C GLY A 177 -10.24 -8.47 10.25
N LEU A 178 -10.58 -9.21 11.31
CA LEU A 178 -11.85 -9.12 12.04
C LEU A 178 -11.71 -8.49 13.44
N SER A 179 -10.59 -7.80 13.69
CA SER A 179 -10.35 -7.03 14.92
C SER A 179 -11.38 -5.90 15.09
N GLU A 180 -11.80 -5.63 16.32
CA GLU A 180 -12.54 -4.42 16.68
C GLU A 180 -11.60 -3.21 16.73
N THR A 181 -10.44 -3.38 17.37
CA THR A 181 -9.38 -2.38 17.40
C THR A 181 -8.38 -2.62 16.28
N ILE A 182 -8.25 -1.68 15.35
CA ILE A 182 -7.32 -1.84 14.23
C ILE A 182 -5.88 -1.69 14.75
N PRO A 183 -5.03 -2.73 14.60
CA PRO A 183 -3.64 -2.65 15.02
C PRO A 183 -2.85 -1.65 14.18
N ARG A 184 -1.91 -0.95 14.81
CA ARG A 184 -1.05 0.03 14.15
C ARG A 184 0.08 -0.68 13.39
N SER A 185 0.22 -0.37 12.11
CA SER A 185 1.34 -0.79 11.26
C SER A 185 1.45 0.17 10.07
N ASN A 186 2.67 0.40 9.58
CA ASN A 186 2.94 1.24 8.41
C ASN A 186 2.35 0.66 7.11
N ASP A 187 2.12 -0.66 7.06
CA ASP A 187 1.34 -1.32 6.03
C ASP A 187 0.53 -2.45 6.66
N TYR A 188 -0.80 -2.34 6.62
CA TYR A 188 -1.71 -3.32 7.21
C TYR A 188 -2.79 -3.75 6.22
N VAL A 189 -2.60 -4.94 5.67
CA VAL A 189 -3.45 -5.55 4.64
C VAL A 189 -3.87 -6.94 5.12
N PRO A 190 -4.74 -7.06 6.15
CA PRO A 190 -5.17 -8.36 6.65
C PRO A 190 -5.90 -9.18 5.59
N LEU A 191 -6.11 -10.48 5.83
CA LEU A 191 -6.75 -11.35 4.86
C LEU A 191 -8.17 -10.88 4.51
N LEU A 192 -8.97 -10.43 5.48
CA LEU A 192 -10.28 -9.85 5.24
C LEU A 192 -10.23 -8.33 5.46
N PRO A 193 -10.77 -7.51 4.53
CA PRO A 193 -11.51 -7.86 3.32
C PRO A 193 -10.63 -8.10 2.08
N TRP A 194 -9.31 -8.01 2.18
CA TRP A 194 -8.39 -7.93 1.03
C TRP A 194 -8.29 -9.20 0.18
N LEU A 195 -8.77 -10.33 0.67
CA LEU A 195 -8.97 -11.54 -0.12
C LEU A 195 -9.98 -11.30 -1.26
N ALA A 196 -10.92 -10.36 -1.09
CA ALA A 196 -11.93 -10.04 -2.09
C ALA A 196 -11.33 -9.60 -3.44
N PRO A 197 -10.51 -8.53 -3.55
CA PRO A 197 -9.91 -8.15 -4.83
C PRO A 197 -9.05 -9.26 -5.44
N PHE A 198 -8.36 -10.07 -4.62
CA PHE A 198 -7.62 -11.24 -5.11
C PHE A 198 -8.55 -12.27 -5.78
N LEU A 199 -9.63 -12.66 -5.10
CA LEU A 199 -10.61 -13.60 -5.65
C LEU A 199 -11.36 -13.03 -6.86
N LEU A 200 -11.64 -11.72 -6.89
CA LEU A 200 -12.19 -11.06 -8.07
C LEU A 200 -11.25 -11.21 -9.27
N GLY A 201 -9.94 -11.00 -9.09
CA GLY A 201 -8.94 -11.21 -10.13
C GLY A 201 -8.86 -12.65 -10.61
N LEU A 202 -8.92 -13.60 -9.67
CA LEU A 202 -8.93 -15.04 -9.95
C LEU A 202 -10.20 -15.46 -10.72
N GLY A 203 -11.37 -15.00 -10.29
CA GLY A 203 -12.66 -15.25 -10.95
C GLY A 203 -12.70 -14.64 -12.36
N ALA A 204 -12.25 -13.39 -12.50
CA ALA A 204 -12.15 -12.70 -13.78
C ALA A 204 -11.24 -13.44 -14.76
N ALA A 205 -10.07 -13.90 -14.31
CA ALA A 205 -9.19 -14.70 -15.17
C ALA A 205 -9.86 -15.99 -15.63
N LYS A 206 -10.57 -16.70 -14.76
CA LYS A 206 -11.24 -17.96 -15.15
C LYS A 206 -12.38 -17.74 -16.14
N LEU A 207 -13.12 -16.64 -16.00
CA LEU A 207 -14.25 -16.32 -16.87
C LEU A 207 -13.80 -15.77 -18.23
N PHE A 208 -12.93 -14.75 -18.21
CA PHE A 208 -12.62 -13.97 -19.40
C PHE A 208 -11.38 -14.46 -20.15
N HIS A 209 -10.41 -15.11 -19.49
CA HIS A 209 -9.20 -15.54 -20.19
C HIS A 209 -9.46 -16.58 -21.30
N PRO A 210 -10.31 -17.61 -21.11
CA PRO A 210 -10.65 -18.53 -22.20
C PRO A 210 -11.32 -17.80 -23.39
N MET A 211 -12.20 -16.83 -23.09
CA MET A 211 -12.88 -16.03 -24.11
C MET A 211 -11.90 -15.12 -24.87
N LEU A 212 -10.96 -14.49 -24.16
CA LEU A 212 -9.92 -13.65 -24.74
C LEU A 212 -9.00 -14.47 -25.65
N VAL A 213 -8.56 -15.65 -25.21
CA VAL A 213 -7.73 -16.55 -26.03
C VAL A 213 -8.49 -17.05 -27.26
N ALA A 214 -9.77 -17.39 -27.14
CA ALA A 214 -10.59 -17.83 -28.26
C ALA A 214 -10.86 -16.71 -29.29
N ARG A 215 -10.94 -15.46 -28.84
CA ARG A 215 -11.17 -14.27 -29.69
C ARG A 215 -9.89 -13.65 -30.22
N TRP A 216 -8.75 -13.92 -29.59
CA TRP A 216 -7.42 -13.53 -30.07
C TRP A 216 -6.98 -14.42 -31.24
N ARG A 217 -7.33 -14.00 -32.44
CA ARG A 217 -6.53 -14.34 -33.63
C ARG A 217 -5.23 -13.53 -33.53
N PRO A 218 -4.04 -14.14 -33.63
CA PRO A 218 -2.81 -13.37 -33.76
C PRO A 218 -2.92 -12.59 -35.07
N ALA A 219 -3.25 -11.31 -34.98
CA ALA A 219 -3.03 -10.41 -36.10
C ALA A 219 -1.51 -10.38 -36.30
N GLN A 220 -1.03 -11.12 -37.29
CA GLN A 220 0.26 -10.83 -37.91
C GLN A 220 0.11 -9.47 -38.58
N GLY A 221 0.34 -8.42 -37.82
CA GLY A 221 0.07 -7.07 -38.28
C GLY A 221 0.22 -6.08 -37.14
N ASP A 222 1.30 -5.31 -37.23
CA ASP A 222 1.59 -4.12 -36.44
C ASP A 222 2.29 -4.34 -35.08
N GLU A 223 3.45 -5.02 -35.10
CA GLU A 223 4.44 -4.96 -34.00
C GLU A 223 5.10 -3.56 -33.89
N GLY A 224 4.94 -2.69 -34.90
CA GLY A 224 5.64 -1.42 -35.03
C GLY A 224 5.12 -0.31 -34.12
N ASN A 225 3.81 -0.30 -33.82
CA ASN A 225 3.16 0.84 -33.16
C ASN A 225 2.54 0.52 -31.78
N ARG A 226 2.91 -0.61 -31.16
CA ARG A 226 2.46 -1.00 -29.82
C ARG A 226 3.11 -0.09 -28.77
N LYS A 227 2.54 1.12 -28.65
CA LYS A 227 2.78 2.28 -27.77
C LYS A 227 4.10 2.22 -26.99
N LEU A 228 5.04 3.11 -27.33
CA LEU A 228 6.34 3.31 -26.65
C LEU A 228 6.25 3.24 -25.11
N TRP A 229 5.16 3.74 -24.54
CA TRP A 229 4.84 3.76 -23.10
C TRP A 229 4.59 2.37 -22.47
N ILE A 230 4.15 1.38 -23.24
CA ILE A 230 3.87 0.01 -22.75
C ILE A 230 5.17 -0.73 -22.45
N ARG A 231 6.24 -0.48 -23.20
CA ARG A 231 7.53 -1.17 -23.04
C ARG A 231 8.19 -0.95 -21.66
N PRO A 232 8.37 0.29 -21.16
CA PRO A 232 8.94 0.51 -19.84
C PRO A 232 8.02 0.00 -18.71
N LEU A 233 6.70 0.17 -18.84
CA LEU A 233 5.74 -0.37 -17.87
C LEU A 233 5.78 -1.90 -17.81
N ALA A 234 5.83 -2.57 -18.97
CA ALA A 234 5.95 -4.02 -19.05
C ALA A 234 7.30 -4.51 -18.50
N PHE A 235 8.39 -3.78 -18.72
CA PHE A 235 9.66 -4.07 -18.06
C PHE A 235 9.52 -3.98 -16.52
N GLY A 236 8.91 -2.91 -16.02
CA GLY A 236 8.62 -2.77 -14.60
C GLY A 236 7.79 -3.93 -14.05
N GLY A 237 6.72 -4.34 -14.75
CA GLY A 237 5.91 -5.48 -14.37
C GLY A 237 6.66 -6.81 -14.34
N ARG A 238 7.59 -7.04 -15.29
CA ARG A 238 8.44 -8.23 -15.35
C ARG A 238 9.40 -8.34 -14.16
N HIS A 239 9.87 -7.21 -13.64
CA HIS A 239 10.76 -7.11 -12.48
C HIS A 239 10.04 -6.58 -11.22
N SER A 240 8.72 -6.78 -11.16
CA SER A 240 7.85 -6.16 -10.16
C SER A 240 8.28 -6.36 -8.71
N LEU A 241 8.69 -7.56 -8.32
CA LEU A 241 9.13 -7.82 -6.94
C LEU A 241 10.41 -7.04 -6.58
N ALA A 242 11.37 -6.94 -7.50
CA ALA A 242 12.61 -6.21 -7.23
C ALA A 242 12.35 -4.71 -7.11
N ILE A 243 11.56 -4.14 -8.03
CA ILE A 243 11.16 -2.74 -7.98
C ILE A 243 10.34 -2.45 -6.71
N TYR A 244 9.42 -3.34 -6.36
CA TYR A 244 8.66 -3.28 -5.12
C TYR A 244 9.56 -3.27 -3.88
N LEU A 245 10.66 -4.02 -3.85
CA LEU A 245 11.55 -4.01 -2.68
C LEU A 245 12.45 -2.77 -2.63
N ILE A 246 12.88 -2.28 -3.80
CA ILE A 246 13.85 -1.19 -3.90
C ILE A 246 13.19 0.19 -3.75
N HIS A 247 11.91 0.34 -4.14
CA HIS A 247 11.29 1.67 -4.19
C HIS A 247 11.32 2.40 -2.84
N GLN A 248 10.95 1.76 -1.73
CA GLN A 248 10.84 2.45 -0.44
C GLN A 248 12.20 2.89 0.12
N PRO A 249 13.24 2.04 0.20
CA PRO A 249 14.57 2.50 0.61
C PRO A 249 15.13 3.59 -0.31
N LEU A 250 14.85 3.51 -1.61
CA LEU A 250 15.29 4.51 -2.57
C LEU A 250 14.57 5.86 -2.34
N LEU A 251 13.24 5.86 -2.23
CA LEU A 251 12.43 7.07 -2.04
C LEU A 251 12.76 7.75 -0.71
N ILE A 252 12.80 6.99 0.39
CA ILE A 252 13.25 7.52 1.70
C ILE A 252 14.65 8.11 1.57
N GLY A 253 15.59 7.40 0.95
CA GLY A 253 16.97 7.89 0.79
C GLY A 253 17.05 9.18 -0.02
N LEU A 254 16.21 9.34 -1.04
CA LEU A 254 16.13 10.56 -1.86
C LEU A 254 15.53 11.74 -1.07
N VAL A 255 14.43 11.52 -0.34
CA VAL A 255 13.82 12.58 0.49
C VAL A 255 14.74 12.95 1.66
N TYR A 256 15.42 11.97 2.26
CA TYR A 256 16.45 12.21 3.27
C TYR A 256 17.56 13.10 2.72
N ALA A 257 18.17 12.75 1.58
CA ALA A 257 19.22 13.54 0.97
C ALA A 257 18.74 14.97 0.61
N PHE A 258 17.51 15.11 0.13
CA PHE A 258 16.89 16.40 -0.12
C PHE A 258 16.75 17.23 1.18
N SER A 259 16.36 16.60 2.29
CA SER A 259 16.20 17.26 3.59
C SER A 259 17.49 17.81 4.21
N LEU A 260 18.64 17.28 3.80
CA LEU A 260 19.93 17.83 4.21
C LEU A 260 20.24 19.19 3.56
N VAL A 261 19.61 19.50 2.41
CA VAL A 261 19.86 20.73 1.65
C VAL A 261 18.69 21.70 1.72
N VAL A 262 17.47 21.18 1.81
CA VAL A 262 16.23 21.95 1.88
C VAL A 262 15.47 21.52 3.14
N PRO A 263 15.76 22.07 4.32
CA PRO A 263 15.05 21.71 5.55
C PRO A 263 13.54 21.86 5.39
N ALA A 264 12.78 20.94 5.97
CA ALA A 264 11.32 21.04 5.96
C ALA A 264 10.87 22.34 6.65
N PRO A 265 9.75 22.96 6.20
CA PRO A 265 9.20 24.13 6.87
C PRO A 265 8.91 23.82 8.33
N VAL A 266 9.53 24.54 9.25
CA VAL A 266 9.18 24.44 10.68
C VAL A 266 7.78 25.03 10.84
N PRO A 267 6.77 24.25 11.28
CA PRO A 267 5.44 24.78 11.53
C PRO A 267 5.54 25.94 12.53
N ASP A 268 4.88 27.07 12.26
CA ASP A 268 4.82 28.17 13.21
C ASP A 268 4.26 27.64 14.54
N PRO A 269 5.06 27.59 15.63
CA PRO A 269 4.62 27.03 16.90
C PRO A 269 3.34 27.71 17.40
N ALA A 270 3.17 29.00 17.09
CA ALA A 270 2.00 29.77 17.48
C ALA A 270 0.72 29.25 16.79
N GLN A 271 0.79 28.95 15.49
CA GLN A 271 -0.32 28.33 14.77
C GLN A 271 -0.59 26.91 15.26
N ALA A 272 0.46 26.12 15.52
CA ALA A 272 0.31 24.76 16.04
C ALA A 272 -0.38 24.75 17.42
N TYR A 273 0.03 25.66 18.32
CA TYR A 273 -0.62 25.86 19.60
C TYR A 273 -2.10 26.22 19.44
N ARG A 274 -2.42 27.19 18.58
CA ARG A 274 -3.80 27.64 18.37
C ARG A 274 -4.69 26.51 17.87
N GLN A 275 -4.24 25.77 16.86
CA GLN A 275 -5.00 24.63 16.31
C GLN A 275 -5.20 23.52 17.35
N ASN A 276 -4.18 23.21 18.15
CA ASN A 276 -4.30 22.19 19.20
C ASN A 276 -5.23 22.64 20.33
N CYS A 277 -5.14 23.90 20.73
CA CYS A 277 -6.04 24.51 21.71
C CYS A 277 -7.49 24.47 21.20
N GLU A 278 -7.74 24.88 19.95
CA GLU A 278 -9.10 24.90 19.38
C GLU A 278 -9.69 23.49 19.27
N ARG A 279 -8.89 22.47 18.92
CA ARG A 279 -9.33 21.07 18.93
C ARG A 279 -9.61 20.53 20.33
N ALA A 280 -8.86 20.98 21.33
CA ALA A 280 -9.04 20.57 22.72
C ALA A 280 -10.16 21.35 23.43
N CYS A 281 -10.52 22.52 22.91
CA CYS A 281 -11.59 23.37 23.40
C CYS A 281 -12.94 22.67 23.15
N ASN A 282 -13.34 21.85 24.11
CA ASN A 282 -14.64 21.17 24.13
C ASN A 282 -15.62 21.95 25.01
N SER A 283 -15.91 23.21 24.66
CA SER A 283 -16.92 23.97 25.40
C SER A 283 -18.31 23.46 25.04
N GLN A 284 -19.04 22.95 26.04
CA GLN A 284 -20.48 22.69 25.93
C GLN A 284 -21.30 23.99 25.95
N ASP A 285 -20.65 25.09 26.31
CA ASP A 285 -21.22 26.42 26.38
C ASP A 285 -21.05 27.15 25.04
N PRO A 286 -22.15 27.42 24.30
CA PRO A 286 -22.11 28.14 23.03
C PRO A 286 -21.70 29.63 23.18
N ALA A 287 -21.63 30.17 24.40
CA ALA A 287 -21.15 31.52 24.65
C ALA A 287 -19.61 31.64 24.58
N ILE A 288 -18.87 30.53 24.58
CA ILE A 288 -17.40 30.54 24.55
C ILE A 288 -16.92 30.28 23.12
N SER A 289 -16.37 31.33 22.49
CA SER A 289 -15.68 31.18 21.21
C SER A 289 -14.28 30.59 21.40
N CYS A 290 -14.10 29.32 21.01
CA CYS A 290 -12.80 28.64 21.10
C CYS A 290 -11.67 29.36 20.35
N SER A 291 -11.97 29.99 19.21
CA SER A 291 -10.97 30.74 18.44
C SER A 291 -10.54 32.03 19.14
N THR A 292 -11.44 32.67 19.88
CA THR A 292 -11.17 33.87 20.70
C THR A 292 -10.38 33.47 21.95
N PHE A 293 -10.82 32.44 22.66
CA PHE A 293 -10.13 31.88 23.83
C PHE A 293 -8.68 31.47 23.50
N CYS A 294 -8.50 30.68 22.43
CA CYS A 294 -7.18 30.20 22.03
C CYS A 294 -6.29 31.32 21.48
N GLY A 295 -6.87 32.37 20.88
CA GLY A 295 -6.16 33.60 20.53
C GLY A 295 -5.63 34.32 21.78
N CYS A 296 -6.52 34.63 22.72
CA CYS A 296 -6.16 35.30 23.98
C CYS A 296 -5.08 34.54 24.77
N THR A 297 -5.22 33.22 24.89
CA THR A 297 -4.24 32.43 25.67
C THR A 297 -2.86 32.47 25.01
N LEU A 298 -2.79 32.37 23.68
CA LEU A 298 -1.54 32.48 22.94
C LEU A 298 -0.89 33.85 23.11
N ASP A 299 -1.67 34.93 23.02
CA ASP A 299 -1.16 36.30 23.14
C ASP A 299 -0.64 36.58 24.55
N ARG A 300 -1.34 36.13 25.59
CA ARG A 300 -0.89 36.26 26.98
C ARG A 300 0.34 35.40 27.28
N LEU A 301 0.43 34.19 26.73
CA LEU A 301 1.61 33.34 26.86
C LEU A 301 2.84 33.98 26.23
N LYS A 302 2.69 34.62 25.06
CA LYS A 302 3.76 35.36 24.40
C LYS A 302 4.14 36.61 25.19
N ALA A 303 3.17 37.41 25.62
CA ALA A 303 3.40 38.63 26.39
C ALA A 303 4.15 38.37 27.71
N GLN A 304 3.93 37.21 28.33
CA GLN A 304 4.60 36.81 29.57
C GLN A 304 5.89 35.99 29.35
N ASN A 305 6.35 35.82 28.10
CA ASN A 305 7.51 34.99 27.73
C ASN A 305 7.39 33.52 28.19
N LEU A 306 6.17 33.01 28.35
CA LEU A 306 5.91 31.63 28.77
C LEU A 306 5.76 30.69 27.57
N PHE A 307 5.52 31.23 26.38
CA PHE A 307 5.19 30.45 25.20
C PHE A 307 6.33 29.51 24.75
N GLU A 308 7.58 29.97 24.75
CA GLU A 308 8.72 29.14 24.36
C GLU A 308 8.98 28.00 25.35
N ASP A 309 8.98 28.32 26.64
CA ASP A 309 9.18 27.31 27.70
C ASP A 309 8.05 26.28 27.72
N LEU A 310 6.81 26.71 27.47
CA LEU A 310 5.67 25.81 27.28
C LEU A 310 5.86 24.92 26.04
N ASN A 311 6.25 25.49 24.90
CA ASN A 311 6.47 24.74 23.65
C ASN A 311 7.65 23.75 23.75
N GLN A 312 8.63 24.03 24.62
CA GLN A 312 9.75 23.14 24.94
C GLN A 312 9.40 22.10 26.03
N GLY A 313 8.17 22.10 26.56
CA GLY A 313 7.73 21.15 27.58
C GLY A 313 8.30 21.41 28.98
N LYS A 314 8.84 22.60 29.25
CA LYS A 314 9.35 22.98 30.57
C LYS A 314 8.26 23.42 31.54
N ILE A 315 7.08 23.76 31.03
CA ILE A 315 5.91 24.19 31.80
C ILE A 315 4.83 23.11 31.71
N ASP A 316 4.36 22.64 32.86
CA ASP A 316 3.22 21.72 32.95
C ASP A 316 1.91 22.51 33.01
N LEU A 317 1.04 22.28 32.02
CA LEU A 317 -0.26 22.91 31.88
C LEU A 317 -1.22 22.66 33.06
N ARG A 318 -1.03 21.58 33.81
CA ARG A 318 -1.92 21.18 34.91
C ARG A 318 -1.53 21.76 36.26
N THR A 319 -0.25 22.04 36.46
CA THR A 319 0.28 22.43 37.76
C THR A 319 0.78 23.87 37.80
N ASP A 320 1.04 24.49 36.65
CA ASP A 320 1.54 25.87 36.61
C ASP A 320 0.40 26.88 36.82
N GLU A 321 0.42 27.56 37.97
CA GLU A 321 -0.58 28.57 38.32
C GLU A 321 -0.66 29.73 37.34
N ARG A 322 0.44 30.06 36.62
CA ARG A 322 0.44 31.14 35.62
C ARG A 322 -0.44 30.77 34.44
N ILE A 323 -0.38 29.52 34.00
CA ILE A 323 -1.23 28.97 32.93
C ILE A 323 -2.69 28.97 33.36
N ALA A 324 -2.97 28.51 34.58
CA ALA A 324 -4.34 28.51 35.13
C ALA A 324 -4.94 29.93 35.16
N ARG A 325 -4.17 30.94 35.60
CA ARG A 325 -4.59 32.35 35.59
C ARG A 325 -4.87 32.87 34.18
N ILE A 326 -4.01 32.55 33.21
CA ILE A 326 -4.21 32.93 31.80
C ILE A 326 -5.50 32.31 31.26
N ALA A 327 -5.75 31.03 31.53
CA ALA A 327 -6.97 30.34 31.10
C ALA A 327 -8.23 30.98 31.69
N THR A 328 -8.26 31.32 32.98
CA THR A 328 -9.40 32.01 33.61
C THR A 328 -9.64 33.38 32.98
N GLN A 329 -8.59 34.18 32.77
CA GLN A 329 -8.70 35.50 32.12
C GLN A 329 -9.29 35.40 30.72
N CYS A 330 -8.75 34.49 29.90
CA CYS A 330 -9.20 34.31 28.54
C CYS A 330 -10.58 33.67 28.43
N THR A 331 -11.03 32.93 29.46
CA THR A 331 -12.41 32.44 29.51
C THR A 331 -13.39 33.58 29.66
N MET A 332 -13.10 34.55 30.54
CA MET A 332 -13.94 35.74 30.71
C MET A 332 -13.99 36.59 29.43
N GLU A 333 -12.83 36.80 28.79
CA GLU A 333 -12.70 37.56 27.54
C GLU A 333 -13.46 36.88 26.38
N ALA A 334 -13.36 35.55 26.27
CA ALA A 334 -14.08 34.80 25.26
C ALA A 334 -15.60 34.76 25.46
N GLN A 335 -16.10 35.03 26.68
CA GLN A 335 -17.53 35.12 27.01
C GLN A 335 -18.10 36.53 26.81
N SER A 336 -17.29 37.58 27.01
CA SER A 336 -17.74 38.97 26.85
C SER A 336 -17.87 39.41 25.40
N GLY A 337 -17.17 38.75 24.47
CA GLY A 337 -17.26 39.01 23.03
C GLY A 337 -16.56 40.30 22.58
N ASP A 338 -15.70 40.87 23.44
CA ASP A 338 -14.91 42.07 23.19
C ASP A 338 -13.56 41.78 22.53
#